data_AF-A0A8I5KVM7-F1
#
_entry.id   AF-A0A8I5KVM7-F1
#
_cell.length_a   1.000
_cell.length_b   1.000
_cell.length_c   1.000
_cell.angle_alpha   90.00
_cell.angle_beta   90.00
_cell.angle_gamma   90.00
#
_symmetry.space_group_name_H-M   'P 1'
#
loop_
_entity.id
_entity.type
_entity.pdbx_description
1 polymer ?
#
loop_
_entity_poly.entity_id
_entity_poly.type
_entity_poly.pdbx_seq_one_letter_code
_entity_poly.pdbx_strand_id
1 'polypeptide(L)'
;MPVSVTTQKEINKESCKNNDIIEGIFLDSSENQTLKIIAMIQWAVAFCPNALFILKVDEETFVNLPSLVDYLLNLKEHLEDIYVGRVLHQVTPNRDPQNRDFVPLSEYPEKYYPDYCSGEAFIMSQDVARMMYVVFKEVPMMVPADVFVGICAKFIGLIPIHSSRFSGKRHIRYNRCCYKFIFTSSEIADPEMPLAWKEINDGKECTLFETSYELISCKLLTYLDSFKRFHMGTIKNNLMYFAD
;
A
#
# COMPACT_ATOMS: atom_id res chain seq x y z
N MET A 1 11.65 10.56 -11.91
CA MET A 1 13.05 10.97 -12.18
C MET A 1 13.77 11.28 -10.88
N PRO A 2 14.97 10.71 -10.65
CA PRO A 2 15.84 11.07 -9.53
C PRO A 2 16.44 12.47 -9.68
N VAL A 3 16.86 13.08 -8.57
CA VAL A 3 17.59 14.36 -8.57
C VAL A 3 19.01 14.22 -9.15
N SER A 4 19.64 13.05 -8.97
CA SER A 4 21.04 12.81 -9.27
C SER A 4 21.26 12.21 -10.66
N VAL A 5 22.15 12.82 -11.44
CA VAL A 5 22.61 12.31 -12.74
C VAL A 5 23.28 10.94 -12.62
N THR A 6 23.99 10.69 -11.52
CA THR A 6 24.63 9.39 -11.26
C THR A 6 23.57 8.30 -11.08
N THR A 7 22.54 8.57 -10.26
CA THR A 7 21.42 7.66 -10.05
C THR A 7 20.68 7.39 -11.35
N GLN A 8 20.43 8.40 -12.19
CA GLN A 8 19.82 8.19 -13.50
C GLN A 8 20.63 7.23 -14.39
N LYS A 9 21.97 7.32 -14.36
CA LYS A 9 22.83 6.39 -15.13
C LYS A 9 22.71 4.96 -14.63
N GLU A 10 22.53 4.75 -13.33
CA GLU A 10 22.33 3.43 -12.74
C GLU A 10 20.97 2.86 -13.13
N ILE A 11 19.89 3.65 -13.02
CA ILE A 11 18.55 3.29 -13.47
C ILE A 11 18.55 2.91 -14.96
N ASN A 12 19.23 3.68 -15.81
CA ASN A 12 19.31 3.36 -17.24
C ASN A 12 20.02 2.01 -17.50
N LYS A 13 21.08 1.70 -16.73
CA LYS A 13 21.77 0.40 -16.85
C LYS A 13 20.89 -0.75 -16.38
N GLU A 14 20.18 -0.57 -15.28
CA GLU A 14 19.24 -1.55 -14.74
C GLU A 14 18.08 -1.80 -15.71
N SER A 15 17.46 -0.73 -16.22
CA SER A 15 16.37 -0.78 -17.19
C SER A 15 16.79 -1.56 -18.44
N CYS A 16 17.98 -1.28 -19.00
CA CYS A 16 18.53 -2.04 -20.12
C CYS A 16 18.77 -3.53 -19.82
N LYS A 17 19.03 -3.88 -18.56
CA LYS A 17 19.33 -5.25 -18.13
C LYS A 17 18.07 -6.07 -17.89
N ASN A 18 17.08 -5.49 -17.21
CA ASN A 18 15.92 -6.21 -16.69
C ASN A 18 14.63 -5.95 -17.48
N ASN A 19 14.53 -4.82 -18.19
CA ASN A 19 13.36 -4.41 -18.98
C ASN A 19 12.04 -4.35 -18.20
N ASP A 20 12.10 -3.97 -16.93
CA ASP A 20 10.97 -3.95 -15.97
C ASP A 20 10.73 -2.57 -15.33
N ILE A 21 11.42 -1.52 -15.82
CA ILE A 21 11.31 -0.16 -15.31
C ILE A 21 10.45 0.71 -16.22
N ILE A 22 9.47 1.38 -15.61
CA ILE A 22 8.70 2.47 -16.23
C ILE A 22 9.07 3.76 -15.51
N GLU A 23 9.57 4.74 -16.26
CA GLU A 23 9.96 6.04 -15.69
C GLU A 23 8.96 7.14 -16.09
N GLY A 24 8.38 7.79 -15.08
CA GLY A 24 7.53 8.97 -15.25
C GLY A 24 8.32 10.28 -15.30
N ILE A 25 7.81 11.27 -16.05
CA ILE A 25 8.44 12.59 -16.25
C ILE A 25 8.01 13.55 -15.12
N PHE A 26 8.38 13.22 -13.90
CA PHE A 26 8.19 14.06 -12.71
C PHE A 26 9.28 13.74 -11.68
N LEU A 27 9.51 14.66 -10.75
CA LEU A 27 10.47 14.45 -9.67
C LEU A 27 9.94 13.39 -8.70
N ASP A 28 10.75 12.37 -8.43
CA ASP A 28 10.40 11.37 -7.42
C ASP A 28 10.57 11.95 -6.01
N SER A 29 9.45 12.22 -5.33
CA SER A 29 9.41 12.73 -3.96
C SER A 29 8.15 12.27 -3.23
N SER A 30 8.09 12.52 -1.91
CA SER A 30 6.91 12.22 -1.09
C SER A 30 5.67 13.00 -1.53
N GLU A 31 5.84 14.21 -2.01
CA GLU A 31 4.76 15.10 -2.44
C GLU A 31 4.17 14.66 -3.79
N ASN A 32 4.99 14.01 -4.62
CA ASN A 32 4.62 13.58 -5.97
C ASN A 32 4.14 12.12 -6.05
N GLN A 33 3.83 11.49 -4.91
CA GLN A 33 3.32 10.11 -4.91
C GLN A 33 2.01 9.97 -5.70
N THR A 34 1.15 11.00 -5.70
CA THR A 34 -0.07 11.02 -6.52
C THR A 34 0.25 10.94 -8.02
N LEU A 35 1.33 11.59 -8.47
CA LEU A 35 1.76 11.50 -9.87
C LEU A 35 2.26 10.08 -10.22
N LYS A 36 2.89 9.38 -9.27
CA LYS A 36 3.25 7.96 -9.45
C LYS A 36 2.00 7.09 -9.65
N ILE A 37 0.97 7.28 -8.84
CA ILE A 37 -0.29 6.54 -8.97
C ILE A 37 -0.93 6.79 -10.33
N ILE A 38 -1.03 8.06 -10.74
CA ILE A 38 -1.60 8.44 -12.04
C ILE A 38 -0.81 7.79 -13.18
N ALA A 39 0.53 7.88 -13.15
CA ALA A 39 1.39 7.32 -14.18
C ALA A 39 1.29 5.79 -14.25
N MET A 40 1.27 5.11 -13.10
CA MET A 40 1.14 3.65 -13.01
C MET A 40 -0.21 3.18 -13.57
N ILE A 41 -1.32 3.82 -13.17
CA ILE A 41 -2.66 3.44 -13.64
C ILE A 41 -2.81 3.76 -15.13
N GLN A 42 -2.36 4.93 -15.58
CA GLN A 42 -2.36 5.30 -17.01
C GLN A 42 -1.57 4.29 -17.85
N TRP A 43 -0.39 3.89 -17.39
CA TRP A 43 0.43 2.90 -18.08
C TRP A 43 -0.25 1.53 -18.12
N ALA A 44 -0.79 1.05 -17.00
CA ALA A 44 -1.48 -0.24 -16.93
C ALA A 44 -2.74 -0.28 -17.83
N VAL A 45 -3.50 0.82 -17.89
CA VAL A 45 -4.66 0.96 -18.78
C VAL A 45 -4.25 0.94 -20.25
N ALA A 46 -3.16 1.62 -20.61
CA ALA A 46 -2.71 1.76 -22.00
C ALA A 46 -1.97 0.52 -22.53
N PHE A 47 -1.10 -0.08 -21.71
CA PHE A 47 -0.14 -1.10 -22.14
C PHE A 47 -0.46 -2.51 -21.59
N CYS A 48 -1.33 -2.63 -20.59
CA CYS A 48 -1.79 -3.92 -20.06
C CYS A 48 -3.33 -4.06 -20.09
N PRO A 49 -4.02 -3.80 -21.22
CA PRO A 49 -5.48 -3.75 -21.27
C PRO A 49 -6.18 -5.07 -20.93
N ASN A 50 -5.47 -6.20 -21.01
CA ASN A 50 -6.00 -7.54 -20.75
C ASN A 50 -5.64 -8.08 -19.36
N ALA A 51 -4.91 -7.30 -18.54
CA ALA A 51 -4.73 -7.68 -17.15
C ALA A 51 -6.11 -7.75 -16.47
N LEU A 52 -6.36 -8.78 -15.66
CA LEU A 52 -7.60 -8.86 -14.87
C LEU A 52 -7.51 -7.99 -13.62
N PHE A 53 -6.33 -8.00 -13.00
CA PHE A 53 -6.05 -7.33 -11.74
C PHE A 53 -4.74 -6.57 -11.83
N ILE A 54 -4.70 -5.41 -11.19
CA ILE A 54 -3.51 -4.59 -10.97
C ILE A 54 -3.26 -4.57 -9.46
N LEU A 55 -2.11 -5.10 -9.04
CA LEU A 55 -1.62 -4.97 -7.67
C LEU A 55 -0.68 -3.76 -7.60
N LYS A 56 -1.01 -2.81 -6.73
CA LYS A 56 -0.10 -1.76 -6.28
C LYS A 56 0.52 -2.20 -4.96
N VAL A 57 1.83 -2.07 -4.83
CA VAL A 57 2.56 -2.37 -3.60
C VAL A 57 3.71 -1.37 -3.40
N ASP A 58 4.02 -1.03 -2.14
CA ASP A 58 5.20 -0.25 -1.78
C ASP A 58 6.47 -1.11 -1.77
N GLU A 59 7.63 -0.49 -1.99
CA GLU A 59 8.93 -1.19 -2.11
C GLU A 59 9.31 -2.04 -0.88
N GLU A 60 8.89 -1.62 0.31
CA GLU A 60 9.17 -2.33 1.58
C GLU A 60 8.05 -3.30 2.01
N THR A 61 7.20 -3.73 1.06
CA THR A 61 6.06 -4.60 1.35
C THR A 61 6.25 -6.00 0.75
N PHE A 62 6.22 -7.01 1.61
CA PHE A 62 6.16 -8.41 1.19
C PHE A 62 4.78 -8.74 0.62
N VAL A 63 4.76 -9.60 -0.40
CA VAL A 63 3.52 -10.09 -1.03
C VAL A 63 3.55 -11.62 -1.13
N ASN A 64 2.56 -12.26 -0.52
CA ASN A 64 2.28 -13.68 -0.72
C ASN A 64 1.44 -13.86 -2.00
N LEU A 65 2.13 -13.84 -3.16
CA LEU A 65 1.48 -13.94 -4.47
C LEU A 65 0.62 -15.21 -4.64
N PRO A 66 1.06 -16.44 -4.24
CA PRO A 66 0.24 -17.63 -4.41
C PRO A 66 -1.10 -17.54 -3.68
N SER A 67 -1.08 -17.09 -2.42
CA SER A 67 -2.30 -16.97 -1.62
C SER A 67 -3.21 -15.84 -2.12
N LEU A 68 -2.61 -14.76 -2.61
CA LEU A 68 -3.35 -13.63 -3.15
C LEU A 68 -4.03 -13.99 -4.49
N VAL A 69 -3.34 -14.69 -5.38
CA VAL A 69 -3.90 -15.14 -6.66
C VAL A 69 -5.02 -16.16 -6.42
N ASP A 70 -4.84 -17.12 -5.51
CA ASP A 70 -5.90 -18.06 -5.15
C ASP A 70 -7.14 -17.34 -4.60
N TYR A 71 -6.96 -16.33 -3.75
CA TYR A 71 -8.06 -15.50 -3.28
C TYR A 71 -8.81 -14.80 -4.42
N LEU A 72 -8.08 -14.15 -5.33
CA LEU A 72 -8.67 -13.41 -6.45
C LEU A 72 -9.41 -14.33 -7.43
N LEU A 73 -8.83 -15.49 -7.77
CA LEU A 73 -9.45 -16.46 -8.68
C LEU A 73 -10.69 -17.13 -8.07
N ASN A 74 -10.80 -17.16 -6.74
CA ASN A 74 -11.97 -17.66 -6.03
C ASN A 74 -13.07 -16.60 -5.83
N LEU A 75 -12.90 -15.37 -6.32
CA LEU A 75 -13.98 -14.39 -6.47
C LEU A 75 -14.86 -14.82 -7.66
N LYS A 76 -15.54 -15.96 -7.52
CA LYS A 76 -16.15 -16.76 -8.60
C LYS A 76 -17.21 -16.06 -9.46
N GLU A 77 -17.67 -14.85 -9.13
CA GLU A 77 -18.80 -14.20 -9.81
C GLU A 77 -18.59 -12.73 -10.20
N HIS A 78 -17.55 -12.04 -9.71
CA HIS A 78 -17.33 -10.61 -10.02
C HIS A 78 -15.83 -10.33 -10.13
N LEU A 79 -15.27 -10.38 -11.36
CA LEU A 79 -13.90 -9.95 -11.65
C LEU A 79 -13.79 -8.44 -11.94
N GLU A 80 -14.93 -7.75 -11.91
CA GLU A 80 -15.12 -6.32 -12.14
C GLU A 80 -15.49 -5.64 -10.81
N ASP A 81 -15.42 -4.30 -10.77
CA ASP A 81 -15.71 -3.50 -9.58
C ASP A 81 -14.89 -3.92 -8.34
N ILE A 82 -13.67 -4.43 -8.55
CA ILE A 82 -12.78 -4.81 -7.46
C ILE A 82 -11.88 -3.63 -7.14
N TYR A 83 -11.96 -3.18 -5.89
CA TYR A 83 -10.96 -2.35 -5.24
C TYR A 83 -10.79 -2.88 -3.82
N VAL A 84 -9.76 -3.70 -3.58
CA VAL A 84 -9.59 -4.46 -2.34
C VAL A 84 -8.24 -4.16 -1.69
N GLY A 85 -8.25 -4.06 -0.37
CA GLY A 85 -7.06 -3.81 0.43
C GLY A 85 -7.39 -3.67 1.90
N ARG A 86 -6.47 -3.10 2.68
CA ARG A 86 -6.76 -2.72 4.06
C ARG A 86 -7.50 -1.39 4.08
N VAL A 87 -8.83 -1.44 4.17
CA VAL A 87 -9.66 -0.22 4.20
C VAL A 87 -9.49 0.55 5.51
N LEU A 88 -9.31 1.86 5.38
CA LEU A 88 -9.27 2.84 6.45
C LEU A 88 -10.58 3.65 6.44
N HIS A 89 -11.17 3.81 7.62
CA HIS A 89 -12.47 4.46 7.81
C HIS A 89 -12.33 5.74 8.62
N GLN A 90 -13.09 6.77 8.25
CA GLN A 90 -13.21 8.03 9.01
C GLN A 90 -11.86 8.68 9.36
N VAL A 91 -10.86 8.56 8.49
CA VAL A 91 -9.58 9.25 8.66
C VAL A 91 -9.78 10.74 8.44
N THR A 92 -9.21 11.57 9.32
CA THR A 92 -9.29 13.03 9.22
C THR A 92 -8.08 13.58 8.47
N PRO A 93 -8.27 14.57 7.57
CA PRO A 93 -7.15 15.27 6.94
C PRO A 93 -6.24 15.92 7.99
N ASN A 94 -4.92 15.82 7.79
CA ASN A 94 -3.98 16.50 8.67
C ASN A 94 -4.01 18.00 8.37
N ARG A 95 -4.27 18.82 9.39
CA ARG A 95 -4.38 20.28 9.25
C ARG A 95 -3.17 21.04 9.78
N ASP A 96 -2.11 20.34 10.19
CA ASP A 96 -0.86 20.93 10.63
C ASP A 96 0.04 21.24 9.41
N PRO A 97 0.34 22.52 9.10
CA PRO A 97 1.18 22.90 7.97
C PRO A 97 2.63 22.38 8.05
N GLN A 98 3.09 21.94 9.22
CA GLN A 98 4.42 21.34 9.41
C GLN A 98 4.44 19.84 9.10
N ASN A 99 3.27 19.22 8.95
CA ASN A 99 3.19 17.81 8.62
C ASN A 99 3.29 17.60 7.11
N ARG A 100 4.05 16.59 6.69
CA ARG A 100 4.17 16.21 5.27
C ARG A 100 2.84 15.85 4.60
N ASP A 101 1.88 15.32 5.38
CA ASP A 101 0.56 14.91 4.91
C ASP A 101 -0.47 16.05 5.10
N PHE A 102 -0.01 17.30 5.21
CA PHE A 102 -0.86 18.48 5.37
C PHE A 102 -1.82 18.65 4.19
N VAL A 103 -3.11 18.83 4.52
CA VAL A 103 -4.16 19.14 3.56
C VAL A 103 -4.93 20.37 4.04
N PRO A 104 -4.89 21.50 3.31
CA PRO A 104 -5.60 22.71 3.70
C PRO A 104 -7.11 22.54 3.54
N LEU A 105 -7.89 23.32 4.31
CA LEU A 105 -9.35 23.31 4.23
C LEU A 105 -9.86 23.75 2.85
N SER A 106 -9.10 24.59 2.14
CA SER A 106 -9.42 25.03 0.78
C SER A 106 -9.34 23.90 -0.25
N GLU A 107 -8.47 22.91 -0.03
CA GLU A 107 -8.33 21.76 -0.91
C GLU A 107 -9.37 20.68 -0.59
N TYR A 108 -9.54 20.38 0.70
CA TYR A 108 -10.48 19.36 1.15
C TYR A 108 -11.27 19.87 2.35
N PRO A 109 -12.51 20.37 2.15
CA PRO A 109 -13.30 20.99 3.21
C PRO A 109 -14.02 19.95 4.11
N GLU A 110 -14.21 18.71 3.64
CA GLU A 110 -14.90 17.70 4.44
C GLU A 110 -14.08 17.30 5.68
N LYS A 111 -14.79 16.87 6.73
CA LYS A 111 -14.17 16.47 8.01
C LYS A 111 -13.40 15.15 7.90
N TYR A 112 -13.90 14.23 7.09
CA TYR A 112 -13.36 12.89 6.92
C TYR A 112 -13.08 12.62 5.45
N TYR A 113 -12.02 11.87 5.18
CA TYR A 113 -11.84 11.24 3.87
C TYR A 113 -12.92 10.18 3.63
N PRO A 114 -13.24 9.87 2.36
CA PRO A 114 -14.00 8.66 2.04
C PRO A 114 -13.27 7.42 2.55
N ASP A 115 -13.94 6.28 2.60
CA ASP A 115 -13.27 5.01 2.83
C ASP A 115 -12.29 4.71 1.69
N TYR A 116 -11.07 4.28 2.03
CA TYR A 116 -10.01 4.05 1.04
C TYR A 116 -9.07 2.92 1.49
N CYS A 117 -8.45 2.23 0.54
CA CYS A 117 -7.43 1.23 0.86
C CYS A 117 -6.10 1.91 1.25
N SER A 118 -5.45 1.39 2.28
CA SER A 118 -4.15 1.85 2.75
C SER A 118 -3.10 1.85 1.62
N GLY A 119 -2.22 2.84 1.63
CA GLY A 119 -1.20 3.01 0.59
C GLY A 119 -0.25 1.83 0.41
N GLU A 120 0.01 1.03 1.45
CA GLU A 120 1.05 -0.01 1.42
C GLU A 120 0.78 -1.09 0.35
N ALA A 121 -0.47 -1.50 0.19
CA ALA A 121 -0.89 -2.39 -0.88
C ALA A 121 -2.41 -2.37 -1.11
N PHE A 122 -2.80 -2.41 -2.37
CA PHE A 122 -4.18 -2.61 -2.79
C PHE A 122 -4.24 -3.23 -4.18
N ILE A 123 -5.38 -3.80 -4.51
CA ILE A 123 -5.66 -4.38 -5.82
C ILE A 123 -6.87 -3.69 -6.40
N MET A 124 -6.82 -3.44 -7.71
CA MET A 124 -7.98 -3.03 -8.48
C MET A 124 -8.16 -3.93 -9.70
N SER A 125 -9.41 -4.14 -10.11
CA SER A 125 -9.69 -4.72 -11.41
C SER A 125 -9.42 -3.71 -12.53
N GLN A 126 -9.23 -4.21 -13.74
CA GLN A 126 -8.83 -3.37 -14.88
C GLN A 126 -9.91 -2.38 -15.32
N ASP A 127 -11.19 -2.72 -15.19
CA ASP A 127 -12.33 -1.81 -15.39
C ASP A 127 -12.30 -0.66 -14.37
N VAL A 128 -12.02 -0.93 -13.10
CA VAL A 128 -11.86 0.11 -12.07
C VAL A 128 -10.70 1.03 -12.40
N ALA A 129 -9.55 0.49 -12.84
CA ALA A 129 -8.41 1.29 -13.29
C ALA A 129 -8.77 2.22 -14.46
N ARG A 130 -9.58 1.76 -15.42
CA ARG A 130 -10.09 2.58 -16.53
C ARG A 130 -11.03 3.69 -16.04
N MET A 131 -11.95 3.37 -15.14
CA MET A 131 -12.89 4.35 -14.56
C MET A 131 -12.13 5.42 -13.76
N MET A 132 -11.16 5.01 -12.94
CA MET A 132 -10.29 5.91 -12.18
C MET A 132 -9.50 6.85 -13.11
N TYR A 133 -8.93 6.32 -14.19
CA TYR A 133 -8.19 7.10 -15.18
C TYR A 133 -9.01 8.26 -15.77
N VAL A 134 -10.32 8.06 -15.98
CA VAL A 134 -11.22 9.10 -16.50
C VAL A 134 -11.44 10.23 -15.50
N VAL A 135 -11.49 9.93 -14.20
CA VAL A 135 -11.83 10.92 -13.15
C VAL A 135 -10.62 11.60 -12.50
N PHE A 136 -9.39 11.18 -12.80
CA PHE A 136 -8.18 11.77 -12.16
C PHE A 136 -8.09 13.29 -12.24
N LYS A 137 -8.59 13.89 -13.33
CA LYS A 137 -8.55 15.36 -13.52
C LYS A 137 -9.55 16.12 -12.66
N GLU A 138 -10.56 15.43 -12.15
CA GLU A 138 -11.63 16.02 -11.33
C GLU A 138 -11.30 15.96 -9.83
N VAL A 139 -10.22 15.26 -9.44
CA VAL A 139 -9.86 14.98 -8.05
C VAL A 139 -8.70 15.88 -7.59
N PRO A 140 -8.78 16.48 -6.39
CA PRO A 140 -7.71 17.29 -5.82
C PRO A 140 -6.40 16.49 -5.70
N MET A 141 -5.29 17.05 -6.20
CA MET A 141 -3.98 16.39 -6.15
C MET A 141 -3.25 16.64 -4.82
N MET A 142 -3.60 17.67 -4.05
CA MET A 142 -2.94 18.01 -2.78
C MET A 142 -3.53 17.24 -1.59
N VAL A 143 -3.68 15.93 -1.77
CA VAL A 143 -4.05 14.96 -0.73
C VAL A 143 -3.08 13.79 -0.78
N PRO A 144 -2.92 13.00 0.30
CA PRO A 144 -2.14 11.77 0.26
C PRO A 144 -2.56 10.85 -0.89
N ALA A 145 -1.60 10.17 -1.51
CA ALA A 145 -1.84 9.42 -2.75
C ALA A 145 -2.86 8.27 -2.60
N ASP A 146 -2.92 7.63 -1.43
CA ASP A 146 -3.91 6.60 -1.10
C ASP A 146 -5.31 7.19 -0.90
N VAL A 147 -5.40 8.36 -0.27
CA VAL A 147 -6.64 9.15 -0.19
C VAL A 147 -7.11 9.60 -1.57
N PHE A 148 -6.22 10.02 -2.46
CA PHE A 148 -6.54 10.38 -3.84
C PHE A 148 -7.27 9.23 -4.57
N VAL A 149 -6.75 8.00 -4.44
CA VAL A 149 -7.41 6.79 -5.00
C VAL A 149 -8.78 6.57 -4.36
N GLY A 150 -8.91 6.76 -3.05
CA GLY A 150 -10.18 6.67 -2.34
C GLY A 150 -11.23 7.68 -2.80
N ILE A 151 -10.81 8.93 -3.05
CA ILE A 151 -11.68 9.96 -3.61
C ILE A 151 -12.09 9.55 -5.04
N CYS A 152 -11.16 9.09 -5.88
CA CYS A 152 -11.48 8.57 -7.21
C CYS A 152 -12.53 7.44 -7.14
N ALA A 153 -12.37 6.49 -6.21
CA ALA A 153 -13.32 5.40 -5.98
C ALA A 153 -14.71 5.94 -5.60
N LYS A 154 -14.79 6.91 -4.67
CA LYS A 154 -16.06 7.58 -4.30
C LYS A 154 -16.70 8.27 -5.51
N PHE A 155 -15.92 8.93 -6.37
CA PHE A 155 -16.42 9.61 -7.57
C PHE A 155 -17.06 8.65 -8.58
N ILE A 156 -16.49 7.46 -8.76
CA ILE A 156 -17.04 6.43 -9.66
C ILE A 156 -18.12 5.56 -8.99
N GLY A 157 -18.49 5.85 -7.74
CA GLY A 157 -19.51 5.10 -7.00
C GLY A 157 -19.04 3.75 -6.45
N LEU A 158 -17.73 3.52 -6.37
CA LEU A 158 -17.14 2.26 -5.92
C LEU A 158 -16.85 2.28 -4.42
N ILE A 159 -17.23 1.21 -3.72
CA ILE A 159 -16.95 1.02 -2.30
C ILE A 159 -15.76 0.06 -2.16
N PRO A 160 -14.68 0.42 -1.45
CA PRO A 160 -13.55 -0.46 -1.29
C PRO A 160 -13.88 -1.69 -0.43
N ILE A 161 -13.32 -2.83 -0.80
CA ILE A 161 -13.50 -4.11 -0.12
C ILE A 161 -12.41 -4.27 0.94
N HIS A 162 -12.80 -4.40 2.20
CA HIS A 162 -11.86 -4.61 3.30
C HIS A 162 -11.40 -6.07 3.37
N SER A 163 -10.08 -6.26 3.44
CA SER A 163 -9.49 -7.54 3.83
C SER A 163 -8.38 -7.32 4.86
N SER A 164 -8.54 -7.95 6.03
CA SER A 164 -7.53 -7.91 7.10
C SER A 164 -6.26 -8.71 6.78
N ARG A 165 -6.22 -9.39 5.62
CA ARG A 165 -5.05 -10.12 5.13
C ARG A 165 -4.05 -9.17 4.46
N PHE A 166 -4.46 -7.96 4.08
CA PHE A 166 -3.53 -6.89 3.78
C PHE A 166 -3.05 -6.28 5.09
N SER A 167 -1.74 -6.23 5.31
CA SER A 167 -1.18 -5.41 6.40
C SER A 167 -1.46 -3.93 6.13
N GLY A 168 -1.49 -3.13 7.18
CA GLY A 168 -1.28 -1.68 7.01
C GLY A 168 0.12 -1.30 7.43
N LYS A 169 0.33 0.00 7.67
CA LYS A 169 1.56 0.59 8.24
C LYS A 169 2.21 -0.13 9.42
N ARG A 170 1.51 -1.02 10.13
CA ARG A 170 2.11 -1.74 11.25
C ARG A 170 2.86 -2.95 10.73
N HIS A 171 4.19 -2.93 10.86
CA HIS A 171 5.02 -4.11 10.63
C HIS A 171 4.50 -5.31 11.42
N ILE A 172 4.31 -6.42 10.70
CA ILE A 172 4.02 -7.71 11.28
C ILE A 172 5.34 -8.48 11.29
N ARG A 173 5.87 -8.80 12.48
CA ARG A 173 7.10 -9.58 12.57
C ARG A 173 6.94 -10.92 11.87
N TYR A 174 8.02 -11.40 11.26
CA TYR A 174 8.02 -12.71 10.62
C TYR A 174 7.50 -13.81 11.56
N ASN A 175 6.45 -14.48 11.10
CA ASN A 175 5.87 -15.66 11.72
C ASN A 175 5.32 -16.57 10.62
N ARG A 176 5.73 -17.84 10.65
CA ARG A 176 5.52 -18.81 9.58
C ARG A 176 4.06 -18.94 9.13
N CYS A 177 3.14 -19.26 10.03
CA CYS A 177 1.75 -19.48 9.65
C CYS A 177 0.99 -18.17 9.42
N CYS A 178 1.38 -17.08 10.10
CA CYS A 178 0.84 -15.75 9.82
C CYS A 178 1.17 -15.32 8.37
N TYR A 179 2.40 -15.54 7.92
CA TYR A 179 2.86 -15.18 6.56
C TYR A 179 2.28 -16.06 5.46
N LYS A 180 1.96 -17.32 5.77
CA LYS A 180 1.18 -18.19 4.86
C LYS A 180 -0.27 -17.74 4.71
N PHE A 181 -0.81 -17.01 5.68
CA PHE A 181 -2.20 -16.55 5.68
C PHE A 181 -2.38 -15.10 5.18
N ILE A 182 -1.52 -14.15 5.57
CA ILE A 182 -1.64 -12.76 5.11
C ILE A 182 -1.25 -12.64 3.62
N PHE A 183 -1.83 -11.66 2.94
CA PHE A 183 -1.45 -11.29 1.57
C PHE A 183 -0.22 -10.40 1.57
N THR A 184 -0.14 -9.45 2.51
CA THR A 184 0.95 -8.49 2.56
C THR A 184 1.45 -8.26 3.99
N SER A 185 2.72 -7.87 4.10
CA SER A 185 3.34 -7.37 5.33
C SER A 185 4.24 -6.18 4.98
N SER A 186 4.03 -5.03 5.63
CA SER A 186 4.75 -3.78 5.36
C SER A 186 5.95 -3.62 6.29
N GLU A 187 6.87 -2.70 5.93
CA GLU A 187 8.11 -2.41 6.68
C GLU A 187 8.96 -3.68 6.92
N ILE A 188 9.01 -4.60 5.95
CA ILE A 188 9.86 -5.80 6.09
C ILE A 188 11.32 -5.35 6.02
N ALA A 189 12.06 -5.62 7.09
CA ALA A 189 13.50 -5.46 7.06
C ALA A 189 14.12 -6.40 6.01
N ASP A 190 15.11 -5.90 5.25
CA ASP A 190 15.84 -6.66 4.23
C ASP A 190 16.20 -8.12 4.59
N PRO A 191 16.64 -8.48 5.81
CA PRO A 191 16.94 -9.88 6.14
C PRO A 191 15.71 -10.78 6.28
N GLU A 192 14.53 -10.22 6.55
CA GLU A 192 13.29 -10.99 6.74
C GLU A 192 12.62 -11.34 5.40
N MET A 193 12.77 -10.51 4.36
CA MET A 193 12.14 -10.72 3.06
C MET A 193 12.51 -12.08 2.43
N PRO A 194 13.80 -12.49 2.35
CA PRO A 194 14.17 -13.79 1.78
C PRO A 194 13.68 -14.97 2.62
N LEU A 195 13.61 -14.81 3.95
CA LEU A 195 13.10 -15.85 4.85
C LEU A 195 11.60 -16.07 4.63
N ALA A 196 10.83 -14.98 4.51
CA ALA A 196 9.42 -15.02 4.19
C ALA A 196 9.17 -15.71 2.83
N TRP A 197 9.92 -15.35 1.79
CA TRP A 197 9.84 -15.98 0.48
C TRP A 197 10.20 -17.47 0.50
N LYS A 198 11.24 -17.85 1.25
CA LYS A 198 11.61 -19.26 1.41
C LYS A 198 10.52 -20.06 2.09
N GLU A 199 9.85 -19.49 3.10
CA GLU A 199 8.79 -20.19 3.83
C GLU A 199 7.52 -20.39 2.99
N ILE A 200 7.13 -19.42 2.16
CA ILE A 200 5.94 -19.59 1.32
C ILE A 200 6.17 -20.61 0.19
N ASN A 201 7.42 -20.78 -0.27
CA ASN A 201 7.76 -21.67 -1.36
C ASN A 201 8.10 -23.10 -0.88
N ASP A 202 8.94 -23.21 0.15
CA ASP A 202 9.53 -24.48 0.59
C ASP A 202 9.06 -24.90 2.00
N GLY A 203 8.31 -24.04 2.68
CA GLY A 203 7.90 -24.24 4.06
C GLY A 203 6.81 -25.29 4.20
N LYS A 204 6.81 -26.00 5.34
CA LYS A 204 5.78 -27.01 5.64
C LYS A 204 4.39 -26.36 5.68
N GLU A 205 3.34 -27.13 5.45
CA GLU A 205 1.98 -26.63 5.68
C GLU A 205 1.73 -26.38 7.17
N CYS A 206 0.86 -25.41 7.45
CA CYS A 206 0.41 -25.11 8.80
C CYS A 206 -0.91 -25.82 9.06
N THR A 207 -1.01 -26.51 10.20
CA THR A 207 -2.28 -27.08 10.64
C THR A 207 -3.26 -25.96 11.02
N LEU A 208 -4.56 -26.25 11.07
CA LEU A 208 -5.58 -25.27 11.48
C LEU A 208 -5.31 -24.72 12.89
N PHE A 209 -4.81 -25.57 13.79
CA PHE A 209 -4.48 -25.17 15.16
C PHE A 209 -3.27 -24.23 15.21
N GLU A 210 -2.18 -24.59 14.52
CA GLU A 210 -1.00 -23.73 14.40
C GLU A 210 -1.36 -22.38 13.78
N THR A 211 -2.13 -22.40 12.69
CA THR A 211 -2.60 -21.19 12.02
C THR A 211 -3.40 -20.30 12.96
N SER A 212 -4.35 -20.87 13.70
CA SER A 212 -5.19 -20.11 14.63
C SER A 212 -4.38 -19.49 15.76
N TYR A 213 -3.50 -20.28 16.38
CA TYR A 213 -2.64 -19.83 17.47
C TYR A 213 -1.67 -18.74 17.00
N GLU A 214 -1.01 -18.97 15.87
CA GLU A 214 -0.03 -18.04 15.31
C GLU A 214 -0.68 -16.75 14.82
N LEU A 215 -1.88 -16.78 14.24
CA LEU A 215 -2.61 -15.56 13.87
C LEU A 215 -2.98 -14.70 15.09
N ILE A 216 -3.38 -15.33 16.20
CA ILE A 216 -3.67 -14.61 17.45
C ILE A 216 -2.37 -14.01 18.01
N SER A 217 -1.31 -14.80 18.10
CA SER A 217 0.01 -14.37 18.57
C SER A 217 0.56 -13.21 17.73
N CYS A 218 0.49 -13.34 16.41
CA CYS A 218 0.91 -12.35 15.42
C CYS A 218 0.19 -11.01 15.64
N LYS A 219 -1.15 -11.03 15.75
CA LYS A 219 -1.94 -9.83 16.04
C LYS A 219 -1.59 -9.19 17.38
N LEU A 220 -1.41 -9.99 18.43
CA LEU A 220 -1.04 -9.51 19.76
C LEU A 220 0.35 -8.87 19.77
N LEU A 221 1.33 -9.51 19.14
CA LEU A 221 2.70 -9.01 19.03
C LEU A 221 2.76 -7.70 18.23
N THR A 222 2.05 -7.63 17.10
CA THR A 222 1.94 -6.38 16.31
C THR A 222 1.31 -5.25 17.13
N TYR A 223 0.30 -5.55 17.97
CA TYR A 223 -0.30 -4.56 18.86
C TYR A 223 0.68 -4.09 19.94
N LEU A 224 1.38 -5.02 20.60
CA LEU A 224 2.37 -4.71 21.63
C LEU A 224 3.55 -3.89 21.09
N ASP A 225 4.03 -4.21 19.89
CA ASP A 225 5.09 -3.45 19.24
C ASP A 225 4.64 -2.05 18.83
N SER A 226 3.41 -1.91 18.33
CA SER A 226 2.83 -0.59 18.07
C SER A 226 2.75 0.23 19.36
N PHE A 227 2.36 -0.39 20.47
CA PHE A 227 2.29 0.28 21.76
C PHE A 227 3.68 0.72 22.27
N LYS A 228 4.69 -0.16 22.16
CA LYS A 228 6.07 0.17 22.49
C LYS A 228 6.62 1.31 21.64
N ARG A 229 6.41 1.28 20.31
CA ARG A 229 6.83 2.35 19.40
C ARG A 229 6.17 3.68 19.73
N PHE A 230 4.87 3.68 20.02
CA PHE A 230 4.15 4.87 20.46
C PHE A 230 4.75 5.44 21.75
N HIS A 231 4.93 4.62 22.79
CA HIS A 231 5.51 5.07 24.05
C HIS A 231 6.94 5.59 23.91
N MET A 232 7.76 4.94 23.09
CA MET A 232 9.15 5.35 22.87
C MET A 232 9.23 6.64 22.04
N GLY A 233 8.29 6.86 21.12
CA GLY A 233 8.11 8.13 20.40
C GLY A 233 7.67 9.28 21.33
N THR A 234 6.73 9.02 22.24
CA THR A 234 6.33 10.01 23.26
C THR A 234 7.48 10.37 24.20
N ILE A 235 8.30 9.39 24.61
CA ILE A 235 9.47 9.65 25.46
C ILE A 235 10.54 10.46 24.71
N LYS A 236 10.82 10.15 23.44
CA LYS A 236 11.76 10.93 22.61
C LYS A 236 11.28 12.37 22.39
N ASN A 237 9.99 12.57 22.11
CA ASN A 237 9.44 13.91 21.97
C ASN A 237 9.50 14.69 23.29
N ASN A 238 9.20 14.06 24.42
CA ASN A 238 9.34 14.71 25.73
C ASN A 238 10.80 15.07 26.05
N LEU A 239 11.77 14.22 25.70
CA LEU A 239 13.19 14.52 25.90
C LEU A 239 13.70 15.67 25.02
N MET A 240 13.12 15.89 23.83
CA MET A 240 13.40 17.09 23.02
C MET A 240 12.83 18.37 23.65
N TYR A 241 11.68 18.31 24.33
CA TYR A 241 11.09 19.46 25.03
C TYR A 241 11.79 19.83 26.36
N PHE A 242 12.69 18.99 26.87
CA PHE A 242 13.49 19.28 28.07
C PHE A 242 14.95 19.65 27.75
N ALA A 243 15.29 19.79 26.46
CA ALA A 243 16.64 20.09 25.99
C ALA A 243 16.79 21.48 25.32
N ASP A 244 15.77 22.35 25.43
CA ASP A 244 15.82 23.78 25.07
C ASP A 244 15.70 24.68 26.31
#